data_AF-A0A238JCJ0-F1
#
_entry.id   AF-A0A238JCJ0-F1
#
_cell.length_a   1.000
_cell.length_b   1.000
_cell.length_c   1.000
_cell.angle_alpha   90.00
_cell.angle_beta   90.00
_cell.angle_gamma   90.00
#
_symmetry.space_group_name_H-M   'P 1'
#
loop_
_entity.id
_entity.type
_entity.pdbx_description
1 polymer ?
#
loop_
_entity_poly.entity_id
_entity_poly.type
_entity_poly.pdbx_seq_one_letter_code
_entity_poly.pdbx_strand_id
1 'polypeptide(L)'
;MIALPLPLIFCLIILFLLIHNLRELGHWRVFHTLLVLCAFQSLIVALVHYYGVQAVFPVLPVSACALPAMAWIAFRATLIAPFSIKTALPHALPACFSLFCLLFASQTLDFVIFLTTFGYGSAILWSLRPSADLPLARLAAGPVPRRVWQGIGAIFVIASFGDLLILFALQRGEIGWLYVVVNVIWSLSMLVIAGLALIREDVAEPEPQDRPEEPEIDPANDAALMQRLETLLRQEQLFLEPDLTLSRLAKRLHVPIKQLSATINRHTGENVSRYVNGFRIRHACDLLRAGQPVTEVLFASGFNTKSNFNREFLRLMGASPKTWLANLEPDLPRQKI
;
A
#
# COMPACT_ATOMS: atom_id res chain seq x y z
N MET A 1 34.25 -25.31 -11.30
CA MET A 1 33.64 -25.10 -9.97
C MET A 1 32.24 -24.54 -10.21
N ILE A 2 31.18 -25.14 -9.68
CA ILE A 2 29.83 -24.57 -9.80
C ILE A 2 29.81 -23.35 -8.89
N ALA A 3 30.11 -22.16 -9.45
CA ALA A 3 29.98 -20.91 -8.73
C ALA A 3 28.49 -20.62 -8.58
N LEU A 4 28.03 -20.37 -7.35
CA LEU A 4 26.65 -20.01 -7.07
C LEU A 4 26.49 -18.51 -7.40
N PRO A 5 25.83 -18.14 -8.50
CA PRO A 5 25.74 -16.75 -8.89
C PRO A 5 24.81 -16.00 -7.93
N LEU A 6 25.08 -14.71 -7.72
CA LEU A 6 24.31 -13.84 -6.84
C LEU A 6 22.78 -13.95 -7.04
N PRO A 7 22.23 -13.92 -8.28
CA PRO A 7 20.79 -14.12 -8.52
C PRO A 7 20.24 -15.44 -7.96
N LEU A 8 21.02 -16.53 -8.00
CA LEU A 8 20.57 -17.80 -7.43
C LEU A 8 20.52 -17.76 -5.90
N ILE A 9 21.46 -17.07 -5.26
CA ILE A 9 21.41 -16.82 -3.80
C ILE A 9 20.14 -16.04 -3.44
N PHE A 10 19.79 -15.00 -4.19
CA PHE A 10 18.57 -14.22 -3.94
C PHE A 10 17.31 -15.04 -4.17
N CYS A 11 17.27 -15.86 -5.22
CA CYS A 11 16.17 -16.79 -5.46
C CYS A 11 15.95 -17.71 -4.24
N LEU A 12 17.03 -18.30 -3.70
CA LEU A 12 16.97 -19.18 -2.53
C LEU A 12 16.50 -18.44 -1.27
N ILE A 13 16.97 -17.20 -1.05
CA ILE A 13 16.50 -16.37 0.07
C ILE A 13 14.99 -16.11 -0.06
N ILE A 14 14.52 -15.66 -1.22
CA ILE A 14 13.09 -15.37 -1.43
C ILE A 14 12.25 -16.64 -1.29
N LEU A 15 12.74 -17.79 -1.79
CA LEU A 15 12.04 -19.06 -1.65
C LEU A 15 11.97 -19.50 -0.19
N PHE A 16 13.06 -19.34 0.57
CA PHE A 16 13.06 -19.59 2.02
C PHE A 16 12.02 -18.73 2.73
N LEU A 17 11.95 -17.43 2.41
CA LEU A 17 10.95 -16.52 2.97
C LEU A 17 9.53 -16.93 2.63
N LEU A 18 9.27 -17.30 1.37
CA LEU A 18 7.99 -17.81 0.92
C LEU A 18 7.58 -19.05 1.71
N ILE A 19 8.49 -20.02 1.90
CA ILE A 19 8.21 -21.26 2.63
C ILE A 19 7.90 -20.98 4.10
N HIS A 20 8.68 -20.11 4.74
CA HIS A 20 8.47 -19.74 6.14
C HIS A 20 7.12 -19.05 6.38
N ASN A 21 6.68 -18.25 5.40
CA ASN A 21 5.42 -17.49 5.43
C ASN A 21 4.18 -18.26 4.91
N LEU A 22 4.31 -19.54 4.50
CA LEU A 22 3.21 -20.34 3.94
C LEU A 22 2.02 -20.55 4.91
N ARG A 23 2.18 -20.31 6.21
CA ARG A 23 1.09 -20.48 7.20
C ARG A 23 0.14 -19.28 7.27
N GLU A 24 0.52 -18.11 6.73
CA GLU A 24 -0.27 -16.88 6.77
C GLU A 24 -0.94 -16.50 5.43
N LEU A 25 -1.07 -17.48 4.52
CA LEU A 25 -1.51 -17.31 3.13
C LEU A 25 -2.84 -16.55 2.91
N GLY A 26 -3.70 -16.44 3.93
CA GLY A 26 -5.05 -15.85 3.81
C GLY A 26 -5.07 -14.36 3.51
N HIS A 27 -4.21 -13.55 4.15
CA HIS A 27 -4.33 -12.09 4.14
C HIS A 27 -3.37 -11.36 3.17
N TRP A 28 -2.30 -12.04 2.71
CA TRP A 28 -1.20 -11.40 1.98
C TRP A 28 -0.98 -11.94 0.56
N ARG A 29 -2.01 -12.53 -0.07
CA ARG A 29 -1.89 -13.23 -1.36
C ARG A 29 -1.21 -12.41 -2.46
N VAL A 30 -1.49 -11.11 -2.54
CA VAL A 30 -0.88 -10.20 -3.54
C VAL A 30 0.62 -10.02 -3.32
N PHE A 31 1.05 -9.97 -2.07
CA PHE A 31 2.46 -9.81 -1.71
C PHE A 31 3.25 -11.10 -1.99
N HIS A 32 2.66 -12.25 -1.73
CA HIS A 32 3.23 -13.55 -2.10
C HIS A 32 3.39 -13.68 -3.62
N THR A 33 2.40 -13.24 -4.40
CA THR A 33 2.53 -13.22 -5.87
C THR A 33 3.69 -12.35 -6.33
N LEU A 34 3.90 -11.18 -5.70
CA LEU A 34 5.06 -10.33 -6.00
C LEU A 34 6.38 -11.05 -5.67
N LEU A 35 6.50 -11.68 -4.51
CA LEU A 35 7.70 -12.43 -4.11
C LEU A 35 7.98 -13.61 -5.04
N VAL A 36 6.95 -14.38 -5.42
CA VAL A 36 7.09 -15.47 -6.40
C VAL A 36 7.62 -14.94 -7.73
N LEU A 37 7.10 -13.80 -8.19
CA LEU A 37 7.56 -13.17 -9.42
C LEU A 37 9.02 -12.68 -9.32
N CYS A 38 9.43 -12.14 -8.16
CA CYS A 38 10.82 -11.80 -7.87
C CYS A 38 11.75 -13.04 -7.92
N ALA A 39 11.35 -14.13 -7.26
CA ALA A 39 12.12 -15.38 -7.25
C ALA A 39 12.24 -15.98 -8.65
N PHE A 40 11.15 -15.98 -9.41
CA PHE A 40 11.10 -16.42 -10.80
C PHE A 40 12.02 -15.60 -11.70
N GLN A 41 11.97 -14.26 -11.59
CA GLN A 41 12.85 -13.37 -12.33
C GLN A 41 14.33 -13.64 -12.02
N SER A 42 14.65 -13.78 -10.73
CA SER A 42 16.02 -14.04 -10.27
C SER A 42 16.55 -15.39 -10.79
N LEU A 43 15.71 -16.42 -10.81
CA LEU A 43 16.03 -17.74 -11.36
C LEU A 43 16.30 -17.67 -12.87
N ILE A 44 15.45 -17.01 -13.65
CA ILE A 44 15.63 -16.90 -15.10
C ILE A 44 16.91 -16.14 -15.41
N VAL A 45 17.19 -15.04 -14.71
CA VAL A 45 18.44 -14.29 -14.88
C VAL A 45 19.66 -15.19 -14.64
N ALA A 46 19.63 -16.02 -13.60
CA ALA A 46 20.69 -16.99 -13.33
C ALA A 46 20.84 -18.01 -14.47
N LEU A 47 19.74 -18.61 -14.90
CA LEU A 47 19.72 -19.63 -15.95
C LEU A 47 20.29 -19.11 -17.27
N VAL A 48 19.88 -17.91 -17.69
CA VAL A 48 20.29 -17.30 -18.95
C VAL A 48 21.76 -16.88 -18.90
N HIS A 49 22.15 -16.09 -17.91
CA HIS A 49 23.43 -15.38 -17.93
C HIS A 49 24.60 -16.13 -17.28
N TYR A 50 24.32 -17.09 -16.41
CA TYR A 50 25.37 -17.84 -15.70
C TYR A 50 25.42 -19.31 -16.10
N TYR A 51 24.27 -19.92 -16.43
CA TYR A 51 24.19 -21.32 -16.84
C TYR A 51 24.01 -21.51 -18.35
N GLY A 52 23.88 -20.43 -19.13
CA GLY A 52 23.83 -20.47 -20.59
C GLY A 52 22.54 -21.04 -21.18
N VAL A 53 21.45 -21.13 -20.40
CA VAL A 53 20.17 -21.68 -20.85
C VAL A 53 19.41 -20.64 -21.69
N GLN A 54 19.72 -20.57 -22.98
CA GLN A 54 19.15 -19.57 -23.89
C GLN A 54 17.66 -19.80 -24.21
N ALA A 55 17.13 -21.01 -24.00
CA ALA A 55 15.74 -21.35 -24.28
C ALA A 55 14.73 -20.47 -23.50
N VAL A 56 15.12 -19.96 -22.34
CA VAL A 56 14.28 -19.11 -21.48
C VAL A 56 14.57 -17.61 -21.61
N PHE A 57 15.52 -17.22 -22.47
CA PHE A 57 15.84 -15.81 -22.76
C PHE A 57 14.60 -14.97 -23.13
N PRO A 58 13.66 -15.47 -23.98
CA PRO A 58 12.45 -14.71 -24.36
C PRO A 58 11.54 -14.36 -23.17
N VAL A 59 11.68 -15.06 -22.04
CA VAL A 59 10.83 -14.84 -20.85
C VAL A 59 11.26 -13.59 -20.08
N LEU A 60 12.56 -13.28 -20.03
CA LEU A 60 13.13 -12.14 -19.29
C LEU A 60 12.41 -10.80 -19.49
N PRO A 61 12.11 -10.36 -20.72
CA PRO A 61 11.45 -9.06 -20.93
C PRO A 61 9.98 -9.05 -20.53
N VAL A 62 9.30 -10.19 -20.64
CA VAL A 62 7.90 -10.33 -20.24
C VAL A 62 7.79 -10.25 -18.72
N SER A 63 8.62 -10.99 -18.01
CA SER A 63 8.68 -10.96 -16.55
C SER A 63 9.22 -9.65 -16.00
N ALA A 64 10.15 -8.98 -16.69
CA ALA A 64 10.63 -7.64 -16.35
C ALA A 64 9.52 -6.59 -16.37
N CYS A 65 8.59 -6.64 -17.34
CA CYS A 65 7.43 -5.74 -17.39
C CYS A 65 6.34 -6.12 -16.37
N ALA A 66 6.19 -7.41 -16.05
CA ALA A 66 5.20 -7.88 -15.08
C ALA A 66 5.53 -7.47 -13.63
N LEU A 67 6.83 -7.39 -13.29
CA LEU A 67 7.29 -7.11 -11.93
C LEU A 67 6.88 -5.72 -11.39
N PRO A 68 7.17 -4.58 -12.06
CA PRO A 68 6.75 -3.27 -11.59
C PRO A 68 5.22 -3.11 -11.59
N ALA A 69 4.52 -3.76 -12.52
CA ALA A 69 3.06 -3.80 -12.55
C ALA A 69 2.48 -4.52 -11.32
N MET A 70 3.04 -5.68 -10.95
CA MET A 70 2.65 -6.40 -9.75
C MET A 70 3.00 -5.61 -8.48
N ALA A 71 4.16 -4.94 -8.45
CA ALA A 71 4.54 -4.09 -7.34
C ALA A 71 3.55 -2.93 -7.13
N TRP A 72 3.05 -2.32 -8.21
CA TRP A 72 1.99 -1.32 -8.15
C TRP A 72 0.67 -1.89 -7.60
N ILE A 73 0.27 -3.09 -8.03
CA ILE A 73 -0.93 -3.76 -7.49
C ILE A 73 -0.76 -4.03 -5.99
N ALA A 74 0.39 -4.54 -5.57
CA ALA A 74 0.72 -4.78 -4.17
C ALA A 74 0.75 -3.48 -3.35
N PHE A 75 1.31 -2.40 -3.90
CA PHE A 75 1.28 -1.07 -3.29
C PHE A 75 -0.14 -0.59 -3.04
N ARG A 76 -1.00 -0.66 -4.06
CA ARG A 76 -2.40 -0.25 -3.94
C ARG A 76 -3.15 -1.11 -2.93
N ALA A 77 -2.97 -2.43 -3.00
CA ALA A 77 -3.58 -3.38 -2.08
C ALA A 77 -3.19 -3.14 -0.62
N THR A 78 -1.98 -2.65 -0.37
CA THR A 78 -1.45 -2.43 0.98
C THR A 78 -1.74 -1.04 1.55
N LEU A 79 -1.79 0.02 0.73
CA LEU A 79 -1.89 1.40 1.24
C LEU A 79 -3.12 2.18 0.77
N ILE A 80 -3.76 1.78 -0.34
CA ILE A 80 -4.79 2.60 -1.02
C ILE A 80 -6.17 1.95 -0.98
N ALA A 81 -6.33 0.73 -1.51
CA ALA A 81 -7.62 0.10 -1.69
C ALA A 81 -7.49 -1.44 -1.69
N PRO A 82 -8.49 -2.18 -1.21
CA PRO A 82 -8.47 -3.64 -1.25
C PRO A 82 -8.35 -4.15 -2.69
N PHE A 83 -7.72 -5.31 -2.84
CA PHE A 83 -7.48 -5.93 -4.15
C PHE A 83 -8.80 -6.21 -4.89
N SER A 84 -8.82 -5.86 -6.18
CA SER A 84 -9.91 -6.19 -7.10
C SER A 84 -9.35 -6.57 -8.47
N ILE A 85 -9.77 -7.72 -8.99
CA ILE A 85 -9.26 -8.24 -10.26
C ILE A 85 -9.56 -7.30 -11.43
N LYS A 86 -10.70 -6.60 -11.40
CA LYS A 86 -11.08 -5.61 -12.43
C LYS A 86 -10.08 -4.45 -12.49
N THR A 87 -9.53 -4.06 -11.34
CA THR A 87 -8.52 -3.00 -11.27
C THR A 87 -7.09 -3.50 -11.51
N ALA A 88 -6.86 -4.80 -11.39
CA ALA A 88 -5.56 -5.43 -11.66
C ALA A 88 -5.38 -5.80 -13.14
N LEU A 89 -6.47 -6.18 -13.83
CA LEU A 89 -6.43 -6.67 -15.21
C LEU A 89 -5.73 -5.71 -16.21
N PRO A 90 -5.96 -4.37 -16.17
CA PRO A 90 -5.26 -3.46 -17.07
C PRO A 90 -3.73 -3.48 -16.92
N HIS A 91 -3.23 -3.86 -15.74
CA HIS A 91 -1.80 -3.91 -15.46
C HIS A 91 -1.10 -5.16 -16.01
N ALA A 92 -1.85 -6.10 -16.62
CA ALA A 92 -1.28 -7.17 -17.43
C ALA A 92 -0.85 -6.68 -18.84
N LEU A 93 -1.39 -5.55 -19.29
CA LEU A 93 -1.19 -5.01 -20.63
C LEU A 93 0.29 -4.76 -20.98
N PRO A 94 1.15 -4.20 -20.09
CA PRO A 94 2.57 -4.02 -20.37
C PRO A 94 3.31 -5.33 -20.63
N ALA A 95 2.98 -6.42 -19.92
CA ALA A 95 3.59 -7.73 -20.13
C ALA A 95 3.11 -8.38 -21.44
N CYS A 96 1.82 -8.24 -21.77
CA CYS A 96 1.31 -8.66 -23.08
C CYS A 96 1.92 -7.85 -24.22
N PHE A 97 2.13 -6.55 -24.01
CA PHE A 97 2.74 -5.67 -25.00
C PHE A 97 4.22 -5.98 -25.18
N SER A 98 4.97 -6.29 -24.11
CA SER A 98 6.36 -6.71 -24.26
C SER A 98 6.49 -8.06 -24.97
N LEU A 99 5.54 -8.98 -24.79
CA LEU A 99 5.45 -10.21 -25.59
C LEU A 99 5.17 -9.91 -27.08
N PHE A 100 4.30 -8.95 -27.37
CA PHE A 100 4.09 -8.49 -28.76
C PHE A 100 5.37 -7.88 -29.34
N CYS A 101 6.03 -6.96 -28.63
CA CYS A 101 7.29 -6.37 -29.05
C CYS A 101 8.38 -7.44 -29.26
N LEU A 102 8.44 -8.45 -28.41
CA LEU A 102 9.39 -9.55 -28.56
C LEU A 102 9.25 -10.28 -29.90
N LEU A 103 8.01 -10.46 -30.38
CA LEU A 103 7.73 -11.18 -31.62
C LEU A 103 7.82 -10.31 -32.87
N PHE A 104 7.42 -9.04 -32.78
CA PHE A 104 7.21 -8.18 -33.96
C PHE A 104 8.11 -6.93 -34.01
N ALA A 105 8.67 -6.50 -32.87
CA ALA A 105 9.38 -5.23 -32.74
C ALA A 105 10.49 -5.28 -31.68
N SER A 106 11.36 -6.29 -31.75
CA SER A 106 12.35 -6.58 -30.69
C SER A 106 13.29 -5.41 -30.39
N GLN A 107 13.54 -4.54 -31.37
CA GLN A 107 14.34 -3.31 -31.21
C GLN A 107 13.72 -2.29 -30.25
N THR A 108 12.42 -2.36 -30.01
CA THR A 108 11.69 -1.42 -29.11
C THR A 108 11.64 -1.92 -27.67
N LEU A 109 12.07 -3.15 -27.41
CA LEU A 109 11.79 -3.87 -26.19
C LEU A 109 12.43 -3.21 -24.96
N ASP A 110 13.67 -2.76 -25.08
CA ASP A 110 14.37 -2.06 -23.97
C ASP A 110 13.66 -0.76 -23.59
N PHE A 111 13.12 -0.05 -24.58
CA PHE A 111 12.34 1.16 -24.35
C PHE A 111 11.01 0.86 -23.65
N VAL A 112 10.36 -0.26 -23.99
CA VAL A 112 9.14 -0.73 -23.32
C VAL A 112 9.42 -1.10 -21.86
N ILE A 113 10.51 -1.81 -21.59
CA ILE A 113 10.94 -2.13 -20.21
C ILE A 113 11.19 -0.84 -19.44
N PHE A 114 11.96 0.09 -20.02
CA PHE A 114 12.26 1.39 -19.42
C PHE A 114 10.98 2.15 -19.04
N LEU A 115 10.07 2.36 -20.00
CA LEU A 115 8.84 3.10 -19.78
C LEU A 115 7.95 2.44 -18.73
N THR A 116 7.86 1.11 -18.74
CA THR A 116 7.05 0.35 -17.79
C THR A 116 7.61 0.51 -16.38
N THR A 117 8.90 0.25 -16.20
CA THR A 117 9.57 0.30 -14.90
C THR A 117 9.59 1.73 -14.34
N PHE A 118 9.96 2.71 -15.17
CA PHE A 118 9.95 4.13 -14.80
C PHE A 118 8.53 4.63 -14.46
N GLY A 119 7.54 4.26 -15.27
CA GLY A 119 6.16 4.68 -15.11
C GLY A 119 5.57 4.21 -13.79
N TYR A 120 5.69 2.93 -13.47
CA TYR A 120 5.20 2.38 -12.21
C TYR A 120 6.02 2.87 -11.00
N GLY A 121 7.35 2.95 -11.10
CA GLY A 121 8.18 3.52 -10.03
C GLY A 121 7.78 4.95 -9.68
N SER A 122 7.61 5.78 -10.71
CA SER A 122 7.16 7.17 -10.57
C SER A 122 5.73 7.26 -10.03
N ALA A 123 4.83 6.37 -10.46
CA ALA A 123 3.46 6.32 -9.97
C ALA A 123 3.39 5.99 -8.47
N ILE A 124 4.21 5.05 -7.98
CA ILE A 124 4.33 4.71 -6.55
C ILE A 124 4.78 5.95 -5.77
N LEU A 125 5.86 6.61 -6.21
CA LEU A 125 6.40 7.79 -5.54
C LEU A 125 5.41 8.97 -5.53
N TRP A 126 4.73 9.20 -6.66
CA TRP A 126 3.69 10.22 -6.77
C TRP A 126 2.54 9.96 -5.79
N SER A 127 2.13 8.69 -5.67
CA SER A 127 1.06 8.27 -4.76
C SER A 127 1.45 8.33 -3.29
N LEU A 128 2.73 8.50 -2.98
CA LEU A 128 3.28 8.61 -1.62
C LEU A 128 3.63 10.05 -1.21
N ARG A 129 3.17 11.06 -1.96
CA ARG A 129 3.35 12.48 -1.64
C ARG A 129 2.75 12.83 -0.26
N PRO A 130 3.29 13.83 0.45
CA PRO A 130 2.80 14.24 1.79
C PRO A 130 1.30 14.44 1.89
N SER A 131 0.66 14.96 0.85
CA SER A 131 -0.78 15.22 0.80
C SER A 131 -1.64 14.02 0.38
N ALA A 132 -1.05 12.85 0.14
CA ALA A 132 -1.77 11.68 -0.35
C ALA A 132 -2.56 11.00 0.77
N ASP A 133 -3.85 10.74 0.52
CA ASP A 133 -4.73 10.01 1.42
C ASP A 133 -4.44 8.50 1.29
N LEU A 134 -3.82 7.92 2.31
CA LEU A 134 -3.45 6.50 2.38
C LEU A 134 -4.30 5.79 3.44
N PRO A 135 -5.56 5.45 3.13
CA PRO A 135 -6.54 4.99 4.11
C PRO A 135 -6.15 3.66 4.77
N LEU A 136 -5.42 2.78 4.06
CA LEU A 136 -4.95 1.51 4.62
C LEU A 136 -3.61 1.65 5.36
N ALA A 137 -2.79 2.64 5.01
CA ALA A 137 -1.49 2.88 5.66
C ALA A 137 -1.64 3.26 7.15
N ARG A 138 -2.69 4.01 7.48
CA ARG A 138 -2.99 4.44 8.86
C ARG A 138 -3.34 3.28 9.81
N LEU A 139 -3.71 2.12 9.25
CA LEU A 139 -4.09 0.94 10.02
C LEU A 139 -2.92 -0.03 10.27
N ALA A 140 -1.79 0.10 9.57
CA ALA A 140 -0.80 -0.98 9.44
C ALA A 140 0.64 -0.60 9.83
N ALA A 141 0.85 0.03 10.99
CA ALA A 141 2.17 0.27 11.64
C ALA A 141 2.98 1.54 11.26
N GLY A 142 2.42 2.74 11.48
CA GLY A 142 3.21 3.98 11.53
C GLY A 142 3.82 4.41 10.19
N PRO A 143 4.94 5.17 10.15
CA PRO A 143 5.52 5.68 8.92
C PRO A 143 6.31 4.62 8.11
N VAL A 144 6.52 3.43 8.67
CA VAL A 144 7.40 2.40 8.10
C VAL A 144 6.89 1.89 6.75
N PRO A 145 5.61 1.49 6.56
CA PRO A 145 5.11 1.03 5.27
C PRO A 145 5.24 2.08 4.16
N ARG A 146 5.08 3.36 4.52
CA ARG A 146 5.27 4.47 3.59
C ARG A 146 6.72 4.58 3.13
N ARG A 147 7.68 4.52 4.06
CA ARG A 147 9.12 4.57 3.73
C ARG A 147 9.56 3.36 2.89
N VAL A 148 9.03 2.17 3.19
CA VAL A 148 9.25 0.95 2.42
C VAL A 148 8.86 1.16 0.97
N TRP A 149 7.62 1.58 0.71
CA TRP A 149 7.15 1.78 -0.66
C TRP A 149 7.83 2.96 -1.38
N GLN A 150 8.28 3.99 -0.64
CA GLN A 150 9.13 5.05 -1.20
C GLN A 150 10.48 4.47 -1.68
N GLY A 151 11.10 3.59 -0.89
CA GLY A 151 12.31 2.88 -1.29
C GLY A 151 12.11 2.05 -2.55
N ILE A 152 11.03 1.25 -2.60
CA ILE A 152 10.69 0.40 -3.75
C ILE A 152 10.46 1.25 -5.01
N GLY A 153 9.69 2.35 -4.89
CA GLY A 153 9.46 3.26 -6.01
C GLY A 153 10.75 3.91 -6.52
N ALA A 154 11.62 4.36 -5.62
CA ALA A 154 12.91 4.95 -5.96
C ALA A 154 13.84 3.94 -6.64
N ILE A 155 13.87 2.70 -6.15
CA ILE A 155 14.59 1.57 -6.75
C ILE A 155 14.17 1.38 -8.21
N PHE A 156 12.86 1.32 -8.51
CA PHE A 156 12.41 1.13 -9.90
C PHE A 156 12.81 2.30 -10.80
N VAL A 157 12.72 3.53 -10.30
CA VAL A 157 13.18 4.70 -11.07
C VAL A 157 14.68 4.59 -11.35
N ILE A 158 15.51 4.34 -10.35
CA ILE A 158 16.97 4.19 -10.52
C ILE A 158 17.30 3.03 -11.48
N ALA A 159 16.61 1.89 -11.32
CA ALA A 159 16.80 0.71 -12.17
C ALA A 159 16.49 1.02 -13.64
N SER A 160 15.42 1.77 -13.92
CA SER A 160 15.07 2.14 -15.30
C SER A 160 16.18 2.94 -15.99
N PHE A 161 16.83 3.88 -15.27
CA PHE A 161 17.99 4.59 -15.82
C PHE A 161 19.22 3.70 -15.96
N GLY A 162 19.38 2.70 -15.09
CA GLY A 162 20.42 1.67 -15.23
C GLY A 162 20.29 0.88 -16.53
N ASP A 163 19.07 0.47 -16.90
CA ASP A 163 18.80 -0.23 -18.15
C ASP A 163 19.16 0.64 -19.38
N LEU A 164 18.85 1.95 -19.32
CA LEU A 164 19.22 2.91 -20.37
C LEU A 164 20.75 3.12 -20.47
N LEU A 165 21.45 3.12 -19.34
CA LEU A 165 22.91 3.22 -19.30
C LEU A 165 23.59 1.97 -19.87
N ILE A 166 23.05 0.77 -19.62
CA ILE A 166 23.53 -0.47 -20.26
C ILE A 166 23.40 -0.35 -21.78
N LEU A 167 22.24 0.05 -22.30
CA LEU A 167 22.02 0.21 -23.74
C LEU A 167 23.06 1.14 -24.36
N PHE A 168 23.36 2.25 -23.69
CA PHE A 168 24.36 3.21 -24.15
C PHE A 168 25.80 2.69 -24.07
N ALA A 169 26.14 1.94 -23.02
CA ALA A 169 27.47 1.33 -22.88
C ALA A 169 27.71 0.21 -23.90
N LEU A 170 26.67 -0.57 -24.23
CA LEU A 170 26.72 -1.58 -25.30
C LEU A 170 27.03 -0.95 -26.66
N GLN A 171 26.45 0.22 -26.97
CA GLN A 171 26.75 0.96 -28.20
C GLN A 171 28.20 1.46 -28.26
N ARG A 172 28.84 1.68 -27.11
CA ARG A 172 30.24 2.14 -27.00
C ARG A 172 31.25 1.00 -26.90
N GLY A 173 30.80 -0.26 -26.80
CA GLY A 173 31.68 -1.42 -26.64
C GLY A 173 32.27 -1.61 -25.23
N GLU A 174 31.79 -0.86 -24.23
CA GLU A 174 32.27 -0.92 -22.84
C GLU A 174 31.45 -1.94 -22.02
N ILE A 175 31.60 -3.23 -22.34
CA ILE A 175 30.71 -4.31 -21.89
C ILE A 175 30.98 -4.77 -20.43
N GLY A 176 32.10 -4.40 -19.82
CA GLY A 176 32.60 -5.02 -18.59
C GLY A 176 31.84 -4.69 -17.30
N TRP A 177 32.19 -3.60 -16.65
CA TRP A 177 31.78 -3.35 -15.25
C TRP A 177 30.34 -2.86 -15.11
N LEU A 178 29.81 -2.16 -16.11
CA LEU A 178 28.47 -1.56 -16.03
C LEU A 178 27.35 -2.61 -15.94
N TYR A 179 27.47 -3.69 -16.72
CA TYR A 179 26.52 -4.79 -16.72
C TYR A 179 26.47 -5.52 -15.36
N VAL A 180 27.64 -5.74 -14.75
CA VAL A 180 27.77 -6.36 -13.43
C VAL A 180 27.18 -5.44 -12.35
N VAL A 181 27.50 -4.15 -12.39
CA VAL A 181 27.00 -3.16 -11.42
C VAL A 181 25.48 -3.08 -11.45
N VAL A 182 24.86 -3.01 -12.63
CA VAL A 182 23.39 -2.92 -12.75
C VAL A 182 22.70 -4.21 -12.28
N ASN A 183 23.25 -5.39 -12.61
CA ASN A 183 22.71 -6.66 -12.09
C ASN A 183 22.84 -6.79 -10.57
N VAL A 184 23.93 -6.28 -9.99
CA VAL A 184 24.13 -6.22 -8.53
C VAL A 184 23.14 -5.25 -7.89
N ILE A 185 22.90 -4.09 -8.50
CA ILE A 185 21.89 -3.13 -8.02
C ILE A 185 20.48 -3.73 -8.07
N TRP A 186 20.12 -4.43 -9.15
CA TRP A 186 18.86 -5.16 -9.28
C TRP A 186 18.68 -6.23 -8.20
N SER A 187 19.75 -6.96 -7.95
CA SER A 187 19.81 -8.02 -6.96
C SER A 187 19.70 -7.51 -5.52
N LEU A 188 20.41 -6.42 -5.19
CA LEU A 188 20.31 -5.73 -3.89
C LEU A 188 18.93 -5.11 -3.68
N SER A 189 18.32 -4.58 -4.74
CA SER A 189 16.97 -4.04 -4.73
C SER A 189 15.92 -5.10 -4.40
N MET A 190 16.07 -6.31 -4.95
CA MET A 190 15.25 -7.48 -4.61
C MET A 190 15.45 -7.92 -3.15
N LEU A 191 16.69 -7.89 -2.64
CA LEU A 191 16.99 -8.19 -1.24
C LEU A 191 16.35 -7.17 -0.29
N VAL A 192 16.29 -5.89 -0.67
CA VAL A 192 15.58 -4.87 0.12
C VAL A 192 14.08 -5.12 0.13
N ILE A 193 13.47 -5.49 -1.00
CA ILE A 193 12.04 -5.87 -1.06
C ILE A 193 11.77 -7.10 -0.15
N ALA A 194 12.66 -8.09 -0.18
CA ALA A 194 12.58 -9.29 0.64
C ALA A 194 12.84 -9.00 2.14
N GLY A 195 13.82 -8.16 2.48
CA GLY A 195 14.12 -7.75 3.85
C GLY A 195 13.03 -6.87 4.47
N LEU A 196 12.34 -6.07 3.65
CA LEU A 196 11.21 -5.27 4.10
C LEU A 196 9.92 -6.10 4.24
N ALA A 197 9.83 -7.27 3.59
CA ALA A 197 8.82 -8.29 3.92
C ALA A 197 9.00 -8.80 5.35
N LEU A 198 10.24 -9.12 5.72
CA LEU A 198 10.63 -9.65 7.03
C LEU A 198 10.42 -8.66 8.17
N ILE A 199 10.76 -7.38 7.98
CA ILE A 199 10.59 -6.34 9.00
C ILE A 199 9.10 -6.11 9.33
N ARG A 200 8.19 -6.54 8.44
CA ARG A 200 6.75 -6.53 8.72
C ARG A 200 6.28 -7.73 9.55
N GLU A 201 7.00 -8.84 9.55
CA GLU A 201 6.76 -9.98 10.45
C GLU A 201 7.21 -9.69 11.89
N ASP A 202 8.30 -8.95 12.11
CA ASP A 202 8.68 -8.53 13.48
C ASP A 202 7.71 -7.51 14.10
N VAL A 203 6.83 -6.92 13.27
CA VAL A 203 5.70 -6.09 13.71
C VAL A 203 4.37 -6.86 13.62
N ALA A 204 4.38 -8.07 13.05
CA ALA A 204 3.34 -9.06 13.28
C ALA A 204 3.51 -9.58 14.72
N GLU A 205 2.40 -9.99 15.30
CA GLU A 205 2.26 -10.15 16.74
C GLU A 205 3.32 -11.07 17.36
N PRO A 206 3.85 -10.76 18.56
CA PRO A 206 4.76 -11.67 19.24
C PRO A 206 4.10 -13.04 19.39
N GLU A 207 4.91 -14.10 19.21
CA GLU A 207 4.50 -15.50 19.34
C GLU A 207 3.67 -15.73 20.63
N PRO A 208 2.73 -16.69 20.63
CA PRO A 208 1.75 -16.90 21.70
C PRO A 208 2.32 -17.22 23.08
N GLN A 209 3.65 -17.36 23.22
CA GLN A 209 4.31 -17.78 24.45
C GLN A 209 4.73 -16.61 25.35
N ASP A 210 4.79 -15.38 24.82
CA ASP A 210 5.11 -14.15 25.59
C ASP A 210 3.94 -13.15 25.63
N ARG A 211 2.74 -13.62 25.29
CA ARG A 211 1.51 -12.84 25.39
C ARG A 211 1.22 -12.66 26.89
N PRO A 212 1.20 -11.42 27.45
CA PRO A 212 0.52 -11.21 28.72
C PRO A 212 -0.89 -11.78 28.55
N GLU A 213 -1.32 -12.64 29.47
CA GLU A 213 -2.65 -13.27 29.46
C GLU A 213 -3.66 -12.28 28.86
N GLU A 214 -4.30 -12.72 27.77
CA GLU A 214 -5.38 -11.99 27.15
C GLU A 214 -6.34 -11.62 28.29
N PRO A 215 -6.51 -10.32 28.61
CA PRO A 215 -7.20 -9.94 29.83
C PRO A 215 -8.56 -10.59 29.78
N GLU A 216 -8.83 -11.37 30.83
CA GLU A 216 -10.05 -12.13 31.02
C GLU A 216 -11.24 -11.30 30.55
N ILE A 217 -12.08 -11.89 29.70
CA ILE A 217 -13.22 -11.19 29.08
C ILE A 217 -14.14 -10.71 30.20
N ASP A 218 -14.04 -9.41 30.50
CA ASP A 218 -14.95 -8.72 31.40
C ASP A 218 -15.81 -7.75 30.56
N PRO A 219 -17.06 -8.13 30.22
CA PRO A 219 -18.00 -7.27 29.52
C PRO A 219 -18.21 -5.91 30.21
N ALA A 220 -18.05 -5.84 31.54
CA ALA A 220 -18.13 -4.59 32.28
C ALA A 220 -16.94 -3.66 31.99
N ASN A 221 -15.74 -4.23 31.78
CA ASN A 221 -14.53 -3.49 31.44
C ASN A 221 -14.55 -2.94 30.01
N ASP A 222 -15.10 -3.70 29.05
CA ASP A 222 -15.28 -3.26 27.65
C ASP A 222 -16.24 -2.05 27.56
N ALA A 223 -17.37 -2.10 28.25
CA ALA A 223 -18.33 -1.00 28.29
C ALA A 223 -17.72 0.26 28.95
N ALA A 224 -17.01 0.08 30.06
CA ALA A 224 -16.31 1.19 30.73
C ALA A 224 -15.22 1.81 29.84
N LEU A 225 -14.48 1.00 29.08
CA LEU A 225 -13.48 1.48 28.14
C LEU A 225 -14.12 2.27 26.98
N MET A 226 -15.24 1.79 26.43
CA MET A 226 -15.98 2.52 25.39
C MET A 226 -16.51 3.86 25.90
N GLN A 227 -17.02 3.90 27.13
CA GLN A 227 -17.47 5.14 27.76
C GLN A 227 -16.31 6.14 27.91
N ARG A 228 -15.16 5.69 28.42
CA ARG A 228 -13.94 6.52 28.53
C ARG A 228 -13.48 7.04 27.17
N LEU A 229 -13.51 6.20 26.13
CA LEU A 229 -13.19 6.60 24.76
C LEU A 229 -14.14 7.68 24.24
N GLU A 230 -15.45 7.50 24.42
CA GLU A 230 -16.44 8.49 23.99
C GLU A 230 -16.28 9.82 24.75
N THR A 231 -16.08 9.77 26.07
CA THR A 231 -15.80 10.96 26.88
C THR A 231 -14.57 11.69 26.37
N LEU A 232 -13.47 10.98 26.14
CA LEU A 232 -12.23 11.56 25.62
C LEU A 232 -12.44 12.23 24.25
N LEU A 233 -13.10 11.53 23.32
CA LEU A 233 -13.37 12.06 21.98
C LEU A 233 -14.24 13.31 22.03
N ARG A 234 -15.25 13.36 22.91
CA ARG A 234 -16.17 14.50 23.01
C ARG A 234 -15.54 15.69 23.72
N GLN A 235 -14.87 15.47 24.85
CA GLN A 235 -14.31 16.56 25.68
C GLN A 235 -13.10 17.22 25.02
N GLU A 236 -12.16 16.42 24.52
CA GLU A 236 -10.94 16.94 23.88
C GLU A 236 -11.15 17.24 22.39
N GLN A 237 -12.33 16.94 21.84
CA GLN A 237 -12.65 17.09 20.41
C GLN A 237 -11.59 16.49 19.47
N LEU A 238 -10.89 15.43 19.91
CA LEU A 238 -9.77 14.84 19.17
C LEU A 238 -10.16 14.38 17.77
N PHE A 239 -11.43 14.09 17.53
CA PHE A 239 -11.94 13.74 16.20
C PHE A 239 -11.76 14.87 15.18
N LEU A 240 -11.60 16.14 15.60
CA LEU A 240 -11.30 17.26 14.70
C LEU A 240 -9.85 17.24 14.20
N GLU A 241 -8.93 16.54 14.87
CA GLU A 241 -7.55 16.41 14.41
C GLU A 241 -7.48 15.53 13.15
N PRO A 242 -7.02 16.04 11.99
CA PRO A 242 -6.99 15.25 10.75
C PRO A 242 -6.02 14.06 10.80
N ASP A 243 -5.02 14.15 11.69
CA ASP A 243 -3.96 13.15 11.89
C ASP A 243 -4.16 12.31 13.16
N LEU A 244 -5.39 12.27 13.70
CA LEU A 244 -5.72 11.38 14.82
C LEU A 244 -5.44 9.91 14.43
N THR A 245 -4.73 9.20 15.31
CA THR A 245 -4.39 7.79 15.14
C THR A 245 -4.89 6.96 16.32
N LEU A 246 -5.13 5.68 16.08
CA LEU A 246 -5.49 4.73 17.14
C LEU A 246 -4.42 4.68 18.25
N SER A 247 -3.14 4.75 17.89
CA SER A 247 -2.03 4.79 18.86
C SER A 247 -2.13 5.99 19.80
N ARG A 248 -2.52 7.17 19.29
CA ARG A 248 -2.74 8.36 20.13
C ARG A 248 -3.90 8.16 21.09
N LEU A 249 -5.02 7.60 20.62
CA LEU A 249 -6.18 7.31 21.46
C LEU A 249 -5.85 6.29 22.56
N ALA A 250 -5.16 5.21 22.20
CA ALA A 250 -4.72 4.17 23.13
C ALA A 250 -3.77 4.73 24.19
N LYS A 251 -2.81 5.57 23.80
CA LYS A 251 -1.89 6.25 24.70
C LYS A 251 -2.61 7.18 25.68
N ARG A 252 -3.60 7.95 25.20
CA ARG A 252 -4.42 8.84 26.04
C ARG A 252 -5.28 8.05 27.03
N LEU A 253 -5.84 6.92 26.60
CA LEU A 253 -6.65 6.04 27.44
C LEU A 253 -5.82 5.12 28.35
N HIS A 254 -4.49 5.10 28.18
CA HIS A 254 -3.56 4.23 28.91
C HIS A 254 -3.92 2.75 28.74
N VAL A 255 -4.26 2.35 27.50
CA VAL A 255 -4.60 0.97 27.15
C VAL A 255 -3.77 0.47 25.96
N PRO A 256 -3.55 -0.85 25.85
CA PRO A 256 -2.97 -1.45 24.65
C PRO A 256 -3.78 -1.14 23.38
N ILE A 257 -3.08 -0.84 22.29
CA ILE A 257 -3.67 -0.51 20.97
C ILE A 257 -4.61 -1.63 20.49
N LYS A 258 -4.19 -2.89 20.65
CA LYS A 258 -4.98 -4.06 20.24
C LYS A 258 -6.27 -4.18 21.03
N GLN A 259 -6.21 -3.99 22.35
CA GLN A 259 -7.38 -4.01 23.23
C GLN A 259 -8.40 -2.96 22.79
N LEU A 260 -7.96 -1.72 22.53
CA LEU A 260 -8.85 -0.64 22.09
C LEU A 260 -9.49 -0.95 20.73
N SER A 261 -8.71 -1.45 19.76
CA SER A 261 -9.23 -1.85 18.45
C SER A 261 -10.29 -2.95 18.55
N ALA A 262 -10.00 -4.00 19.33
CA ALA A 262 -10.88 -5.13 19.51
C ALA A 262 -12.18 -4.72 20.24
N THR A 263 -12.06 -3.89 21.26
CA THR A 263 -13.22 -3.37 22.02
C THR A 263 -14.15 -2.55 21.11
N ILE A 264 -13.61 -1.62 20.33
CA ILE A 264 -14.42 -0.81 19.40
C ILE A 264 -15.12 -1.70 18.37
N ASN A 265 -14.41 -2.65 17.77
CA ASN A 265 -14.98 -3.55 16.77
C ASN A 265 -16.12 -4.40 17.36
N ARG A 266 -15.91 -5.00 18.54
CA ARG A 266 -16.95 -5.78 19.24
C ARG A 266 -18.19 -4.94 19.57
N HIS A 267 -18.00 -3.71 20.07
CA HIS A 267 -19.10 -2.89 20.57
C HIS A 267 -19.88 -2.18 19.45
N THR A 268 -19.24 -1.90 18.32
CA THR A 268 -19.84 -1.07 17.24
C THR A 268 -20.07 -1.84 15.95
N GLY A 269 -19.42 -2.98 15.76
CA GLY A 269 -19.33 -3.67 14.47
C GLY A 269 -18.53 -2.90 13.41
N GLU A 270 -17.90 -1.78 13.78
CA GLU A 270 -17.16 -0.90 12.89
C GLU A 270 -15.67 -0.86 13.25
N ASN A 271 -14.83 -0.51 12.28
CA ASN A 271 -13.44 -0.18 12.56
C ASN A 271 -13.33 1.21 13.21
N VAL A 272 -12.21 1.45 13.88
CA VAL A 272 -11.93 2.71 14.60
C VAL A 272 -12.07 3.95 13.73
N SER A 273 -11.63 3.88 12.46
CA SER A 273 -11.75 5.04 11.56
C SER A 273 -13.20 5.40 11.29
N ARG A 274 -14.07 4.41 11.04
CA ARG A 274 -15.51 4.63 10.83
C ARG A 274 -16.18 5.15 12.10
N TYR A 275 -15.80 4.61 13.25
CA TYR A 275 -16.28 5.06 14.55
C TYR A 275 -15.97 6.55 14.78
N VAL A 276 -14.71 6.96 14.59
CA VAL A 276 -14.29 8.38 14.72
C VAL A 276 -14.95 9.25 13.66
N ASN A 277 -15.03 8.79 12.41
CA ASN A 277 -15.72 9.54 11.34
C ASN A 277 -17.20 9.78 11.66
N GLY A 278 -17.83 8.90 12.46
CA GLY A 278 -19.17 9.14 13.01
C GLY A 278 -19.27 10.44 13.82
N PHE A 279 -18.28 10.74 14.67
CA PHE A 279 -18.22 12.00 15.40
C PHE A 279 -18.00 13.19 14.48
N ARG A 280 -17.10 13.04 13.49
CA ARG A 280 -16.82 14.08 12.49
C ARG A 280 -18.06 14.44 11.67
N ILE A 281 -18.83 13.45 11.22
CA ILE A 281 -20.05 13.70 10.43
C ILE A 281 -21.14 14.34 11.29
N ARG A 282 -21.30 13.93 12.56
CA ARG A 282 -22.24 14.61 13.47
C ARG A 282 -21.88 16.09 13.65
N HIS A 283 -20.60 16.38 13.88
CA HIS A 283 -20.13 17.77 13.95
C HIS A 283 -20.34 18.53 12.63
N ALA A 284 -20.07 17.89 11.49
CA ALA A 284 -20.33 18.46 10.19
C ALA A 284 -21.81 18.82 9.99
N CYS A 285 -22.73 17.95 10.42
CA CYS A 285 -24.17 18.23 10.38
C CYS A 285 -24.53 19.47 11.20
N ASP A 286 -23.92 19.66 12.37
CA ASP A 286 -24.18 20.83 13.21
C ASP A 286 -23.70 22.13 12.56
N LEU A 287 -22.50 22.11 11.95
CA LEU A 287 -21.97 23.27 11.20
C LEU A 287 -22.80 23.58 9.94
N LEU A 288 -23.26 22.55 9.22
CA LEU A 288 -24.13 22.72 8.05
C LEU A 288 -25.47 23.34 8.43
N ARG A 289 -26.07 22.91 9.56
CA ARG A 289 -27.31 23.53 10.08
C ARG A 289 -27.11 24.99 10.49
N ALA A 290 -25.90 25.35 10.92
CA ALA A 290 -25.53 26.73 11.21
C ALA A 290 -25.28 27.59 9.95
N GLY A 291 -25.49 27.03 8.74
CA GLY A 291 -25.37 27.75 7.47
C GLY A 291 -23.96 27.83 6.91
N GLN A 292 -22.99 27.08 7.47
CA GLN A 292 -21.62 27.09 6.95
C GLN A 292 -21.52 26.39 5.58
N PRO A 293 -20.69 26.89 4.66
CA PRO A 293 -20.54 26.29 3.35
C PRO A 293 -19.87 24.90 3.45
N VAL A 294 -20.35 23.95 2.65
CA VAL A 294 -19.90 22.53 2.67
C VAL A 294 -18.38 22.39 2.57
N THR A 295 -17.71 23.28 1.83
CA THR A 295 -16.25 23.29 1.67
C THR A 295 -15.51 23.61 2.96
N GLU A 296 -16.01 24.53 3.78
CA GLU A 296 -15.41 24.89 5.07
C GLU A 296 -15.71 23.82 6.12
N VAL A 297 -16.96 23.33 6.14
CA VAL A 297 -17.39 22.28 7.09
C VAL A 297 -16.53 21.04 6.98
N LEU A 298 -16.15 20.64 5.77
CA LEU A 298 -15.30 19.48 5.54
C LEU A 298 -14.02 19.54 6.37
N PHE A 299 -13.28 20.64 6.25
CA PHE A 299 -11.99 20.81 6.90
C PHE A 299 -12.17 21.08 8.39
N ALA A 300 -13.18 21.88 8.76
CA ALA A 300 -13.53 22.15 10.15
C ALA A 300 -13.90 20.88 10.92
N SER A 301 -14.43 19.85 10.23
CA SER A 301 -14.80 18.56 10.83
C SER A 301 -13.66 17.53 10.83
N GLY A 302 -12.42 17.94 10.53
CA GLY A 302 -11.25 17.07 10.61
C GLY A 302 -11.04 16.13 9.41
N PHE A 303 -11.71 16.35 8.28
CA PHE A 303 -11.44 15.61 7.04
C PHE A 303 -10.34 16.28 6.22
N ASN A 304 -9.47 15.46 5.61
CA ASN A 304 -8.42 15.92 4.71
C ASN A 304 -8.87 16.01 3.24
N THR A 305 -9.90 15.25 2.85
CA THR A 305 -10.31 15.11 1.44
C THR A 305 -11.82 15.11 1.25
N LYS A 306 -12.27 15.74 0.16
CA LYS A 306 -13.68 15.78 -0.29
C LYS A 306 -14.27 14.40 -0.54
N SER A 307 -13.48 13.49 -1.11
CA SER A 307 -13.92 12.13 -1.40
C SER A 307 -14.24 11.34 -0.13
N ASN A 308 -13.37 11.42 0.88
CA ASN A 308 -13.60 10.74 2.16
C ASN A 308 -14.82 11.33 2.89
N PHE A 309 -14.90 12.66 2.98
CA PHE A 309 -16.05 13.34 3.58
C PHE A 309 -17.37 12.93 2.94
N ASN A 310 -17.49 13.04 1.61
CA ASN A 310 -18.73 12.72 0.91
C ASN A 310 -19.14 11.26 1.09
N ARG A 311 -18.18 10.33 1.07
CA ARG A 311 -18.44 8.89 1.26
C ARG A 311 -18.98 8.60 2.66
N GLU A 312 -18.33 9.12 3.70
CA GLU A 312 -18.76 8.88 5.08
C GLU A 312 -20.06 9.63 5.42
N PHE A 313 -20.27 10.83 4.86
CA PHE A 313 -21.51 11.57 4.99
C PHE A 313 -22.67 10.79 4.36
N LEU A 314 -22.50 10.30 3.13
CA LEU A 314 -23.51 9.48 2.46
C LEU A 314 -23.80 8.19 3.24
N ARG A 315 -22.77 7.54 3.77
CA ARG A 315 -22.89 6.31 4.57
C ARG A 315 -23.76 6.51 5.82
N LEU A 316 -23.56 7.62 6.54
CA LEU A 316 -24.23 7.87 7.81
C LEU A 316 -25.57 8.59 7.66
N MET A 317 -25.69 9.50 6.71
CA MET A 317 -26.89 10.34 6.53
C MET A 317 -27.80 9.85 5.40
N GLY A 318 -27.37 8.87 4.59
CA GLY A 318 -28.12 8.33 3.45
C GLY A 318 -28.21 9.26 2.25
N ALA A 319 -27.62 10.46 2.31
CA ALA A 319 -27.65 11.45 1.24
C ALA A 319 -26.33 12.24 1.17
N SER A 320 -26.05 12.88 0.03
CA SER A 320 -24.90 13.80 -0.08
C SER A 320 -25.12 15.03 0.82
N PRO A 321 -24.07 15.74 1.26
CA PRO A 321 -24.21 16.95 2.09
C PRO A 321 -25.17 17.99 1.49
N LYS A 322 -25.09 18.21 0.17
CA LYS A 322 -25.96 19.16 -0.56
C LYS A 322 -27.42 18.69 -0.59
N THR A 323 -27.65 17.40 -0.85
CA THR A 323 -28.99 16.81 -0.86
C THR A 323 -29.59 16.80 0.55
N TRP A 324 -28.78 16.50 1.56
CA TRP A 324 -29.18 16.49 2.95
C TRP A 324 -29.61 17.88 3.43
N LEU A 325 -28.86 18.94 3.08
CA LEU A 325 -29.24 20.33 3.30
C LEU A 325 -30.56 20.70 2.60
N ALA A 326 -30.69 20.34 1.31
CA ALA A 326 -31.92 20.63 0.56
C ALA A 326 -33.17 19.93 1.15
N ASN A 327 -32.99 18.75 1.76
CA ASN A 327 -34.07 18.03 2.43
C ASN A 327 -34.43 18.62 3.81
N LEU A 328 -33.56 19.44 4.40
CA LEU A 328 -33.83 20.17 5.65
C LEU A 328 -34.61 21.46 5.42
N GLU A 329 -34.62 21.99 4.19
CA GLU A 329 -35.27 23.25 3.81
C GLU A 329 -36.49 23.03 2.86
N PRO A 330 -37.58 22.34 3.27
CA PRO A 330 -38.77 22.30 2.43
C PRO A 330 -39.54 23.64 2.31
N ASP A 331 -39.25 24.66 3.14
CA ASP A 331 -40.09 25.88 3.28
C ASP A 331 -39.43 27.25 3.03
N LEU A 332 -38.19 27.31 2.52
CA LEU A 332 -37.55 28.59 2.18
C LEU A 332 -37.51 28.80 0.65
N PRO A 333 -38.05 29.91 0.12
CA PRO A 333 -38.11 30.16 -1.31
C PRO A 333 -36.69 30.26 -1.88
N ARG A 334 -36.39 29.38 -2.84
CA ARG A 334 -35.09 29.32 -3.52
C ARG A 334 -34.82 30.65 -4.24
N GLN A 335 -33.99 31.50 -3.66
CA GLN A 335 -33.38 32.59 -4.41
C GLN A 335 -32.31 32.01 -5.33
N LYS A 336 -32.57 32.10 -6.64
CA LYS A 336 -31.61 31.78 -7.70
C LYS A 336 -30.52 32.85 -7.69
N ILE A 337 -29.26 32.42 -7.67
CA ILE A 337 -28.15 33.16 -8.27
C ILE A 337 -27.45 32.20 -9.23
#